data_AF-A0A345VEC5-F1
#
_entry.id   AF-A0A345VEC5-F1
#
_cell.length_a   1.000
_cell.length_b   1.000
_cell.length_c   1.000
_cell.angle_alpha   90.00
_cell.angle_beta   90.00
_cell.angle_gamma   90.00
#
_symmetry.space_group_name_H-M   'P 1'
#
loop_
_entity.id
_entity.type
_entity.pdbx_description
1 polymer ?
#
loop_
_entity_poly.entity_id
_entity_poly.type
_entity_poly.pdbx_seq_one_letter_code
_entity_poly.pdbx_strand_id
1 'polypeptide(L)'
;MDAMPPPVPGPDGAAGDFVVVEDSGEFSYYTSTEALLADFEYVGEAPCIIDRDARTYRLELDENRHLRLGPPLGTVEFHWLRQALADAREVHPDRHRLQRTEAAGRADLVAGLFETLQLERGTGADLGLWGLDLDGLATRRNALADVDRLLANHERLDGVRVTDPFGHHYRPVWHPKHRHLGHAGFLTYVEVPAPTPRRW
;
A
#
# COMPACT_ATOMS: atom_id res chain seq x y z
N MET A 1 12.68 6.42 -53.25
CA MET A 1 11.60 5.89 -52.39
C MET A 1 12.27 5.46 -51.10
N ASP A 2 12.47 6.41 -50.19
CA ASP A 2 13.06 6.15 -48.89
C ASP A 2 12.00 5.52 -47.98
N ALA A 3 12.29 4.32 -47.50
CA ALA A 3 11.47 3.63 -46.52
C ALA A 3 11.63 4.34 -45.18
N MET A 4 10.53 4.93 -44.71
CA MET A 4 10.42 5.46 -43.35
C MET A 4 10.80 4.36 -42.35
N PRO A 5 11.67 4.62 -41.36
CA PRO A 5 11.92 3.65 -40.30
C PRO A 5 10.61 3.36 -39.55
N PRO A 6 10.41 2.12 -39.06
CA PRO A 6 9.22 1.78 -38.28
C PRO A 6 9.12 2.70 -37.06
N PRO A 7 7.91 3.06 -36.61
CA PRO A 7 7.73 3.84 -35.40
C PRO A 7 8.39 3.12 -34.23
N VAL A 8 9.25 3.84 -33.51
CA VAL A 8 9.80 3.40 -32.23
C VAL A 8 8.61 3.17 -31.30
N PRO A 9 8.49 2.01 -30.63
CA PRO A 9 7.42 1.80 -29.66
C PRO A 9 7.51 2.89 -28.59
N GLY A 10 6.43 3.65 -28.43
CA GLY A 10 6.30 4.66 -27.38
C GLY A 10 6.36 4.02 -25.99
N PRO A 11 6.57 4.82 -24.93
CA PRO A 11 6.69 4.33 -23.56
C PRO A 11 5.33 3.89 -22.94
N ASP A 12 4.45 3.27 -23.72
CA ASP A 12 3.21 2.60 -23.25
C ASP A 12 3.51 1.27 -22.51
N GLY A 13 4.75 1.08 -22.06
CA GLY A 13 5.28 -0.20 -21.60
C GLY A 13 5.04 -0.52 -20.12
N ALA A 14 4.43 0.37 -19.36
CA ALA A 14 4.13 0.15 -17.95
C ALA A 14 2.62 0.03 -17.74
N ALA A 15 2.04 -1.02 -18.35
CA ALA A 15 0.70 -1.47 -17.99
C ALA A 15 0.78 -2.15 -16.61
N GLY A 16 0.45 -1.40 -15.56
CA GLY A 16 0.50 -1.95 -14.21
C GLY A 16 0.23 -0.91 -13.13
N ASP A 17 0.15 -1.42 -11.91
CA ASP A 17 0.06 -0.59 -10.72
C ASP A 17 1.40 0.09 -10.40
N PHE A 18 1.33 1.22 -9.72
CA PHE A 18 2.48 1.96 -9.20
C PHE A 18 2.31 2.31 -7.74
N VAL A 19 3.44 2.43 -7.06
CA VAL A 19 3.56 3.06 -5.77
C VAL A 19 4.43 4.29 -5.91
N VAL A 20 3.96 5.42 -5.41
CA VAL A 20 4.72 6.68 -5.38
C VAL A 20 5.17 6.93 -3.95
N VAL A 21 6.44 7.28 -3.79
CA VAL A 21 6.93 7.92 -2.56
C VAL A 21 6.88 9.41 -2.82
N GLU A 22 5.97 10.10 -2.14
CA GLU A 22 5.78 11.54 -2.25
C GLU A 22 6.91 12.31 -1.55
N ASP A 23 6.98 13.62 -1.79
CA ASP A 23 7.96 14.50 -1.16
C ASP A 23 7.84 14.56 0.38
N SER A 24 6.63 14.36 0.89
CA SER A 24 6.29 14.19 2.31
C SER A 24 6.88 12.91 2.93
N GLY A 25 7.24 11.93 2.09
CA GLY A 25 7.60 10.58 2.51
C GLY A 25 6.41 9.61 2.62
N GLU A 26 5.18 10.06 2.34
CA GLU A 26 4.00 9.20 2.24
C GLU A 26 4.09 8.27 1.01
N PHE A 27 3.51 7.08 1.13
CA PHE A 27 3.40 6.13 0.03
C PHE A 27 1.97 6.11 -0.52
N SER A 28 1.81 6.41 -1.81
CA SER A 28 0.52 6.41 -2.49
C SER A 28 0.44 5.33 -3.56
N TYR A 29 -0.72 4.69 -3.73
CA TYR A 29 -0.93 3.59 -4.68
C TYR A 29 -1.83 4.01 -5.84
N TYR A 30 -1.39 3.70 -7.06
CA TYR A 30 -2.09 3.99 -8.31
C TYR A 30 -2.25 2.71 -9.13
N THR A 31 -3.42 2.52 -9.73
CA THR A 31 -3.75 1.31 -10.50
C THR A 31 -3.28 1.38 -11.95
N SER A 32 -2.87 2.56 -12.40
CA SER A 32 -2.40 2.77 -13.76
C SER A 32 -1.57 4.04 -13.87
N THR A 33 -0.85 4.15 -14.99
CA THR A 33 -0.09 5.37 -15.33
C THR A 33 -1.03 6.57 -15.45
N GLU A 34 -2.22 6.41 -16.05
CA GLU A 34 -3.18 7.50 -16.22
C GLU A 34 -3.69 8.01 -14.87
N ALA A 35 -3.98 7.11 -13.94
CA ALA A 35 -4.41 7.48 -12.59
C ALA A 35 -3.30 8.23 -11.84
N LEU A 36 -2.04 7.84 -12.04
CA LEU A 36 -0.88 8.52 -11.49
C LEU A 36 -0.72 9.92 -12.09
N LEU A 37 -0.66 10.04 -13.42
CA LEU A 37 -0.44 11.34 -14.09
C LEU A 37 -1.58 12.33 -13.87
N ALA A 38 -2.78 11.87 -13.53
CA ALA A 38 -3.92 12.72 -13.21
C ALA A 38 -3.83 13.37 -11.82
N ASP A 39 -3.00 12.83 -10.92
CA ASP A 39 -2.91 13.27 -9.52
C ASP A 39 -1.74 14.23 -9.25
N PHE A 40 -0.78 14.33 -10.18
CA PHE A 40 0.41 15.17 -10.04
C PHE A 40 0.41 16.34 -11.02
N GLU A 41 0.80 17.52 -10.52
CA GLU A 41 0.95 18.73 -11.32
C GLU A 41 2.43 18.98 -11.68
N TYR A 42 3.35 18.63 -10.79
CA TYR A 42 4.78 18.91 -10.95
C TYR A 42 5.65 17.66 -10.85
N VAL A 43 6.74 17.64 -11.63
CA VAL A 43 7.72 16.54 -11.62
C VAL A 43 8.31 16.27 -10.23
N GLY A 44 8.46 17.30 -9.41
CA GLY A 44 9.08 17.19 -8.08
C GLY A 44 8.22 16.53 -7.00
N GLU A 45 6.92 16.39 -7.23
CA GLU A 45 5.97 15.85 -6.24
C GLU A 45 6.10 14.32 -6.06
N ALA A 46 6.60 13.63 -7.10
CA ALA A 46 6.82 12.18 -7.11
C ALA A 46 8.32 11.85 -7.25
N PRO A 47 9.16 12.07 -6.21
CA PRO A 47 10.61 11.86 -6.29
C PRO A 47 11.01 10.42 -6.60
N CYS A 48 10.16 9.43 -6.27
CA CYS A 48 10.36 8.03 -6.60
C CYS A 48 9.02 7.34 -6.91
N ILE A 49 8.93 6.72 -8.08
CA ILE A 49 7.78 5.89 -8.50
C ILE A 49 8.29 4.46 -8.67
N ILE A 50 7.57 3.47 -8.15
CA ILE A 50 7.97 2.07 -8.13
C ILE A 50 6.88 1.21 -8.77
N ASP A 51 7.24 0.28 -9.66
CA ASP A 51 6.32 -0.73 -10.20
C ASP A 51 6.40 -2.07 -9.44
N ARG A 52 5.54 -3.03 -9.83
CA ARG A 52 5.50 -4.39 -9.26
C ARG A 52 6.80 -5.19 -9.45
N ASP A 53 7.58 -4.87 -10.49
CA ASP A 53 8.89 -5.48 -10.77
C ASP A 53 10.02 -4.81 -9.98
N ALA A 54 9.69 -3.92 -9.04
CA ALA A 54 10.61 -3.13 -8.24
C ALA A 54 11.45 -2.14 -9.08
N ARG A 55 11.02 -1.81 -10.30
CA ARG A 55 11.68 -0.78 -11.13
C ARG A 55 11.25 0.59 -10.67
N THR A 56 12.18 1.53 -10.75
CA THR A 56 12.01 2.92 -10.36
C THR A 56 11.84 3.82 -11.57
N TYR A 57 11.01 4.83 -11.42
CA TYR A 57 10.67 5.82 -12.43
C TYR A 57 10.63 7.20 -11.79
N ARG A 58 10.59 8.23 -12.63
CA ARG A 58 10.32 9.62 -12.27
C ARG A 58 9.35 10.21 -13.27
N LEU A 59 8.66 11.27 -12.85
CA LEU A 59 7.92 12.11 -13.78
C LEU A 59 8.88 12.94 -14.62
N GLU A 60 8.47 13.22 -15.85
CA GLU A 60 9.17 14.09 -16.79
C GLU A 60 8.16 14.94 -17.53
N LEU A 61 8.61 16.04 -18.13
CA LEU A 61 7.83 16.77 -19.11
C LEU A 61 8.19 16.30 -20.52
N ASP A 62 7.18 16.08 -21.35
CA ASP A 62 7.37 15.85 -22.78
C ASP A 62 7.71 17.16 -23.53
N GLU A 63 7.89 17.07 -24.85
CA GLU A 63 8.19 18.22 -25.71
C GLU A 63 7.09 19.30 -25.69
N ASN A 64 5.85 18.92 -25.35
CA ASN A 64 4.69 19.80 -25.24
C ASN A 64 4.43 20.29 -23.81
N ARG A 65 5.35 20.01 -22.86
CA ARG A 65 5.20 20.31 -21.42
C ARG A 65 4.05 19.57 -20.74
N HIS A 66 3.65 18.42 -21.26
CA HIS A 66 2.76 17.51 -20.55
C HIS A 66 3.57 16.57 -19.67
N LEU A 67 3.02 16.30 -18.48
CA LEU A 67 3.58 15.36 -17.54
C LEU A 67 3.47 13.93 -18.10
N ARG A 68 4.57 13.19 -18.03
CA ARG A 68 4.65 11.78 -18.46
C ARG A 68 5.50 10.97 -17.49
N LEU A 69 5.34 9.66 -17.50
CA LEU A 69 6.25 8.75 -16.84
C LEU A 69 7.55 8.63 -17.67
N GLY A 70 8.69 8.89 -17.04
CA GLY A 70 10.01 8.71 -17.64
C GLY A 70 10.37 7.24 -17.85
N PRO A 71 11.52 6.94 -18.47
CA PRO A 71 11.99 5.56 -18.62
C PRO A 71 12.38 4.94 -17.26
N PRO A 72 12.41 3.60 -17.13
CA PRO A 72 12.91 2.94 -15.94
C PRO A 72 14.35 3.34 -15.62
N LEU A 73 14.63 3.72 -14.37
CA LEU A 73 15.94 4.18 -13.89
C LEU A 73 16.79 3.07 -13.25
N GLY A 74 16.19 1.89 -13.04
CA GLY A 74 16.82 0.76 -12.37
C GLY A 74 15.90 0.17 -11.30
N THR A 75 16.42 -0.78 -10.52
CA THR A 75 15.66 -1.39 -9.43
C THR A 75 15.80 -0.59 -8.14
N VAL A 76 14.72 -0.48 -7.37
CA VAL A 76 14.76 0.13 -6.02
C VAL A 76 15.74 -0.62 -5.12
N GLU A 77 16.44 0.13 -4.28
CA GLU A 77 17.35 -0.42 -3.28
C GLU A 77 16.56 -0.91 -2.07
N PHE A 78 16.87 -2.12 -1.59
CA PHE A 78 16.10 -2.80 -0.56
C PHE A 78 16.15 -2.08 0.80
N HIS A 79 17.34 -1.71 1.26
CA HIS A 79 17.49 -1.08 2.58
C HIS A 79 16.88 0.31 2.62
N TRP A 80 17.01 1.08 1.54
CA TRP A 80 16.35 2.36 1.35
C TRP A 80 14.83 2.20 1.41
N LEU A 81 14.25 1.29 0.63
CA LEU A 81 12.79 1.09 0.63
C LEU A 81 12.28 0.65 2.00
N ARG A 82 13.01 -0.24 2.66
CA ARG A 82 12.67 -0.71 4.02
C ARG A 82 12.70 0.44 5.03
N GLN A 83 13.71 1.30 4.97
CA GLN A 83 13.82 2.45 5.85
C GLN A 83 12.73 3.49 5.55
N ALA A 84 12.52 3.84 4.28
CA ALA A 84 11.50 4.79 3.87
C ALA A 84 10.09 4.35 4.30
N LEU A 85 9.77 3.05 4.18
CA LEU A 85 8.49 2.52 4.67
C LEU A 85 8.37 2.57 6.20
N ALA A 86 9.46 2.34 6.93
CA ALA A 86 9.47 2.47 8.39
C ALA A 86 9.24 3.93 8.81
N ASP A 87 9.91 4.87 8.14
CA ASP A 87 9.77 6.31 8.38
C ASP A 87 8.34 6.78 8.06
N ALA A 88 7.78 6.34 6.93
CA ALA A 88 6.40 6.66 6.55
C ALA A 88 5.38 6.18 7.60
N ARG A 89 5.57 4.98 8.15
CA ARG A 89 4.72 4.44 9.23
C ARG A 89 4.84 5.22 10.54
N GLU A 90 5.99 5.84 10.80
CA GLU A 90 6.18 6.69 11.98
C GLU A 90 5.55 8.07 11.80
N VAL A 91 5.72 8.67 10.62
CA VAL A 91 5.25 10.03 10.31
C VAL A 91 3.75 10.05 9.99
N HIS A 92 3.26 9.07 9.23
CA HIS A 92 1.87 8.94 8.76
C HIS A 92 1.21 7.63 9.23
N PRO A 93 1.12 7.38 10.55
CA PRO A 93 0.60 6.12 11.10
C PRO A 93 -0.89 5.89 10.82
N ASP A 94 -1.65 6.94 10.50
CA ASP A 94 -3.06 6.88 10.10
C ASP A 94 -3.25 6.51 8.62
N ARG A 95 -2.20 6.68 7.80
CA ARG A 95 -2.18 6.31 6.38
C ARG A 95 -1.55 4.95 6.15
N HIS A 96 -0.60 4.57 7.00
CA HIS A 96 0.11 3.28 6.95
C HIS A 96 -0.16 2.44 8.20
N ARG A 97 -1.40 1.96 8.29
CA ARG A 97 -1.98 1.31 9.47
C ARG A 97 -1.66 -0.18 9.53
N LEU A 98 -1.43 -0.83 8.40
CA LEU A 98 -1.08 -2.26 8.34
C LEU A 98 0.43 -2.43 8.52
N GLN A 99 0.80 -3.02 9.65
CA GLN A 99 2.19 -3.27 10.03
C GLN A 99 2.54 -4.74 9.75
N ARG A 100 3.05 -4.97 8.54
CA ARG A 100 3.59 -6.25 8.10
C ARG A 100 4.84 -6.65 8.87
N THR A 101 5.03 -7.95 9.02
CA THR A 101 6.28 -8.59 9.42
C THR A 101 7.41 -8.23 8.45
N GLU A 102 8.64 -8.34 8.93
CA GLU A 102 9.81 -7.94 8.16
C GLU A 102 9.98 -8.84 6.93
N ALA A 103 10.04 -8.20 5.75
CA ALA A 103 10.24 -8.89 4.48
C ALA A 103 11.67 -9.45 4.39
N ALA A 104 11.81 -10.68 3.88
CA ALA A 104 13.10 -11.36 3.74
C ALA A 104 13.97 -10.77 2.61
N GLY A 105 13.38 -10.03 1.68
CA GLY A 105 14.09 -9.38 0.59
C GLY A 105 13.23 -8.39 -0.19
N ARG A 106 13.82 -7.81 -1.24
CA ARG A 106 13.20 -6.76 -2.06
C ARG A 106 11.88 -7.18 -2.71
N ALA A 107 11.83 -8.36 -3.32
CA ALA A 107 10.64 -8.83 -4.01
C ALA A 107 9.46 -8.96 -3.03
N ASP A 108 9.69 -9.56 -1.87
CA ASP A 108 8.68 -9.70 -0.81
C ASP A 108 8.26 -8.34 -0.24
N LEU A 109 9.21 -7.41 -0.07
CA LEU A 109 8.92 -6.06 0.41
C LEU A 109 8.04 -5.28 -0.58
N VAL A 110 8.34 -5.35 -1.88
CA VAL A 110 7.54 -4.69 -2.91
C VAL A 110 6.17 -5.33 -3.02
N ALA A 111 6.08 -6.66 -3.08
CA ALA A 111 4.79 -7.36 -3.11
C ALA A 111 3.92 -6.98 -1.91
N GLY A 112 4.46 -7.06 -0.70
CA GLY A 112 3.76 -6.72 0.53
C GLY A 112 3.37 -5.23 0.63
N LEU A 113 4.20 -4.33 0.08
CA LEU A 113 3.89 -2.90 0.02
C LEU A 113 2.66 -2.63 -0.87
N PHE A 114 2.65 -3.20 -2.07
CA PHE A 114 1.52 -3.04 -2.99
C PHE A 114 0.23 -3.64 -2.43
N GLU A 115 0.29 -4.85 -1.84
CA GLU A 115 -0.87 -5.45 -1.16
C GLU A 115 -1.38 -4.53 -0.04
N THR A 116 -0.48 -4.04 0.80
CA THR A 116 -0.82 -3.18 1.94
C THR A 116 -1.50 -1.89 1.50
N LEU A 117 -0.93 -1.17 0.53
CA LEU A 117 -1.51 0.10 0.09
C LEU A 117 -2.83 -0.09 -0.64
N GLN A 118 -2.97 -1.18 -1.41
CA GLN A 118 -4.23 -1.53 -2.08
C GLN A 118 -5.35 -1.81 -1.04
N LEU A 119 -5.01 -2.50 0.05
CA LEU A 119 -5.91 -2.76 1.17
C LEU A 119 -6.30 -1.48 1.93
N GLU A 120 -5.34 -0.59 2.19
CA GLU A 120 -5.54 0.67 2.93
C GLU A 120 -6.39 1.67 2.13
N ARG A 121 -6.21 1.73 0.80
CA ARG A 121 -7.03 2.56 -0.09
C ARG A 121 -8.48 2.08 -0.20
N GLY A 122 -8.74 0.79 0.05
CA GLY A 122 -10.08 0.19 -0.05
C GLY A 122 -10.59 0.06 -1.49
N THR A 123 -9.69 0.14 -2.47
CA THR A 123 -10.02 0.09 -3.89
C THR A 123 -9.93 -1.33 -4.42
N GLY A 124 -11.06 -2.03 -4.41
CA GLY A 124 -11.21 -3.26 -5.17
C GLY A 124 -12.37 -4.09 -4.65
N ALA A 125 -13.51 -4.04 -5.35
CA ALA A 125 -14.61 -4.97 -5.13
C ALA A 125 -14.16 -6.44 -5.27
N ASP A 126 -13.06 -6.66 -6.01
CA ASP A 126 -12.49 -7.96 -6.33
C ASP A 126 -11.41 -8.44 -5.35
N LEU A 127 -10.98 -7.62 -4.38
CA LEU A 127 -9.94 -8.03 -3.43
C LEU A 127 -10.40 -9.16 -2.53
N GLY A 128 -11.71 -9.25 -2.28
CA GLY A 128 -12.31 -10.17 -1.33
C GLY A 128 -12.68 -9.47 -0.02
N LEU A 129 -13.09 -10.27 0.96
CA LEU A 129 -13.63 -9.77 2.22
C LEU A 129 -12.60 -9.87 3.34
N TRP A 130 -12.54 -8.83 4.14
CA TRP A 130 -11.87 -8.85 5.43
C TRP A 130 -12.61 -9.78 6.38
N GLY A 131 -11.88 -10.69 7.01
CA GLY A 131 -12.36 -11.51 8.11
C GLY A 131 -12.13 -10.81 9.45
N LEU A 132 -13.08 -10.93 10.36
CA LEU A 132 -12.94 -10.44 11.72
C LEU A 132 -13.47 -11.49 12.69
N ASP A 133 -12.63 -11.93 13.62
CA ASP A 133 -13.01 -12.78 14.75
C ASP A 133 -13.05 -11.94 16.03
N LEU A 134 -14.25 -11.85 16.62
CA LEU A 134 -14.53 -11.20 17.89
C LEU A 134 -14.92 -12.28 18.90
N ASP A 135 -13.97 -12.70 19.73
CA ASP A 135 -14.19 -13.69 20.80
C ASP A 135 -14.91 -14.98 20.33
N GLY A 136 -14.56 -15.47 19.13
CA GLY A 136 -15.13 -16.68 18.52
C GLY A 136 -16.29 -16.40 17.56
N LEU A 137 -16.72 -15.14 17.41
CA LEU A 137 -17.71 -14.75 16.41
C LEU A 137 -17.02 -14.23 15.15
N ALA A 138 -17.03 -15.05 14.10
CA ALA A 138 -16.50 -14.67 12.80
C ALA A 138 -17.50 -13.83 11.99
N THR A 139 -17.06 -12.65 11.54
CA THR A 139 -17.80 -11.75 10.65
C THR A 139 -16.95 -11.36 9.43
N ARG A 140 -17.60 -10.84 8.39
CA ARG A 140 -16.93 -10.38 7.16
C ARG A 140 -17.24 -8.92 6.84
N ARG A 141 -16.28 -8.23 6.25
CA ARG A 141 -16.32 -6.79 5.95
C ARG A 141 -15.72 -6.50 4.57
N ASN A 142 -16.18 -5.45 3.91
CA ASN A 142 -15.73 -5.13 2.54
C ASN A 142 -14.44 -4.32 2.55
N ALA A 143 -14.25 -3.47 3.55
CA ALA A 143 -13.09 -2.60 3.65
C ALA A 143 -12.54 -2.51 5.08
N LEU A 144 -11.29 -2.08 5.21
CA LEU A 144 -10.66 -1.81 6.50
C LEU A 144 -11.44 -0.79 7.33
N ALA A 145 -12.01 0.23 6.68
CA ALA A 145 -12.88 1.22 7.33
C ALA A 145 -14.14 0.61 7.97
N ASP A 146 -14.67 -0.49 7.41
CA ASP A 146 -15.81 -1.21 8.01
C ASP A 146 -15.38 -1.98 9.26
N VAL A 147 -14.16 -2.54 9.24
CA VAL A 147 -13.54 -3.18 10.40
C VAL A 147 -13.34 -2.14 11.50
N ASP A 148 -12.82 -0.97 11.18
CA ASP A 148 -12.63 0.13 12.13
C ASP A 148 -13.93 0.53 12.80
N ARG A 149 -14.99 0.76 12.03
CA ARG A 149 -16.30 1.18 12.56
C ARG A 149 -16.86 0.16 13.55
N LEU A 150 -16.62 -1.13 13.31
CA LEU A 150 -17.06 -2.19 14.20
C LEU A 150 -16.22 -2.25 15.48
N LEU A 151 -14.91 -2.08 15.36
CA LEU A 151 -13.97 -2.11 16.48
C LEU A 151 -13.95 -0.83 17.31
N ALA A 152 -14.41 0.30 16.78
CA ALA A 152 -14.34 1.58 17.48
C ALA A 152 -15.13 1.63 18.81
N ASN A 153 -16.13 0.75 18.97
CA ASN A 153 -16.89 0.59 20.22
C ASN A 153 -16.30 -0.45 21.18
N HIS A 154 -15.21 -1.13 20.81
CA HIS A 154 -14.60 -2.17 21.63
C HIS A 154 -13.44 -1.62 22.45
N GLU A 155 -13.61 -1.54 23.77
CA GLU A 155 -12.56 -1.07 24.69
C GLU A 155 -11.40 -2.06 24.84
N ARG A 156 -11.66 -3.36 24.60
CA ARG A 156 -10.69 -4.45 24.71
C ARG A 156 -10.51 -5.14 23.37
N LEU A 157 -9.26 -5.22 22.91
CA LEU A 157 -8.88 -5.77 21.61
C LEU A 157 -8.03 -7.04 21.69
N ASP A 158 -7.71 -7.52 22.89
CA ASP A 158 -6.74 -8.61 23.10
C ASP A 158 -7.13 -9.93 22.39
N GLY A 159 -8.44 -10.22 22.36
CA GLY A 159 -9.03 -11.38 21.69
C GLY A 159 -9.33 -11.19 20.21
N VAL A 160 -9.23 -9.97 19.68
CA VAL A 160 -9.63 -9.66 18.31
C VAL A 160 -8.58 -10.14 17.32
N ARG A 161 -9.05 -10.76 16.23
CA ARG A 161 -8.22 -11.12 15.08
C ARG A 161 -8.86 -10.62 13.79
N VAL A 162 -8.05 -9.97 12.97
CA VAL A 162 -8.45 -9.49 11.65
C VAL A 162 -7.68 -10.29 10.62
N THR A 163 -8.35 -10.74 9.55
CA THR A 163 -7.71 -11.43 8.43
C THR A 163 -7.96 -10.59 7.19
N ASP A 164 -6.91 -10.22 6.47
CA ASP A 164 -7.06 -9.52 5.20
C ASP A 164 -7.44 -10.50 4.06
N PRO A 165 -7.89 -9.99 2.91
CA PRO A 165 -8.21 -10.82 1.76
C PRO A 165 -7.04 -11.60 1.15
N PHE A 166 -5.79 -11.23 1.44
CA PHE A 166 -4.59 -11.97 1.04
C PHE A 166 -4.24 -13.09 2.03
N GLY A 167 -5.02 -13.26 3.10
CA GLY A 167 -4.92 -14.35 4.07
C GLY A 167 -4.03 -14.05 5.26
N HIS A 168 -3.58 -12.81 5.43
CA HIS A 168 -2.71 -12.44 6.53
C HIS A 168 -3.49 -12.03 7.76
N HIS A 169 -2.92 -12.27 8.93
CA HIS A 169 -3.61 -12.10 10.21
C HIS A 169 -3.03 -10.96 11.02
N TYR A 170 -3.89 -10.20 11.67
CA TYR A 170 -3.52 -9.03 12.45
C TYR A 170 -4.18 -9.01 13.81
N ARG A 171 -3.47 -8.39 14.75
CA ARG A 171 -4.04 -7.90 16.00
C ARG A 171 -4.23 -6.38 15.89
N PRO A 172 -5.47 -5.87 16.06
CA PRO A 172 -5.69 -4.43 16.11
C PRO A 172 -5.16 -3.87 17.43
N VAL A 173 -4.53 -2.71 17.37
CA VAL A 173 -3.94 -2.01 18.50
C VAL A 173 -4.35 -0.54 18.42
N TRP A 174 -4.87 -0.01 19.52
CA TRP A 174 -5.13 1.42 19.63
C TRP A 174 -3.81 2.18 19.56
N HIS A 175 -3.75 3.19 18.68
CA HIS A 175 -2.60 4.08 18.66
C HIS A 175 -2.45 4.74 20.05
N PRO A 176 -1.26 4.72 20.70
CA PRO A 176 -1.13 5.11 22.10
C PRO A 176 -1.64 6.52 22.40
N LYS A 177 -1.40 7.46 21.48
CA LYS A 177 -1.84 8.86 21.62
C LYS A 177 -3.36 9.02 21.47
N HIS A 178 -4.06 8.07 20.82
CA HIS A 178 -5.46 8.20 20.45
C HIS A 178 -6.38 7.20 21.15
N ARG A 179 -5.86 6.37 22.05
CA ARG A 179 -6.63 5.38 22.80
C ARG A 179 -7.88 5.96 23.50
N HIS A 180 -7.80 7.21 23.95
CA HIS A 180 -8.88 7.88 24.68
C HIS A 180 -9.89 8.60 23.76
N LEU A 181 -9.65 8.63 22.44
CA LEU A 181 -10.48 9.35 21.47
C LEU A 181 -11.61 8.48 20.89
N GLY A 182 -11.69 7.19 21.24
CA GLY A 182 -12.72 6.28 20.74
C GLY A 182 -12.79 6.30 19.21
N HIS A 183 -13.96 6.67 18.67
CA HIS A 183 -14.19 6.81 17.22
C HIS A 183 -13.32 7.87 16.52
N ALA A 184 -12.80 8.86 17.26
CA ALA A 184 -11.90 9.87 16.71
C ALA A 184 -10.42 9.44 16.75
N GLY A 185 -10.13 8.27 17.34
CA GLY A 185 -8.83 7.62 17.24
C GLY A 185 -8.72 6.68 16.04
N PHE A 186 -7.53 6.11 15.84
CA PHE A 186 -7.31 5.09 14.81
C PHE A 186 -6.62 3.85 15.40
N LEU A 187 -6.82 2.73 14.72
CA LEU A 187 -6.21 1.43 15.03
C LEU A 187 -5.03 1.20 14.09
N THR A 188 -3.91 0.71 14.61
CA THR A 188 -2.91 0.03 13.78
C THR A 188 -3.16 -1.47 13.83
N TYR A 189 -2.82 -2.17 12.77
CA TYR A 189 -3.03 -3.61 12.63
C TYR A 189 -1.67 -4.26 12.52
N VAL A 190 -1.24 -4.91 13.60
CA VAL A 190 0.07 -5.54 13.68
C VAL A 190 -0.06 -6.99 13.25
N GLU A 191 0.68 -7.37 12.22
CA GLU A 191 0.67 -8.73 11.70
C GLU A 191 1.13 -9.71 12.78
N VAL A 192 0.42 -10.82 12.88
CA VAL A 192 0.71 -11.91 13.81
C VAL A 192 0.81 -13.22 13.04
N PRO A 193 1.68 -14.15 13.46
CA PRO A 193 1.73 -15.47 12.86
C PRO A 193 0.34 -16.11 12.88
N ALA A 194 -0.01 -16.82 11.80
CA ALA A 194 -1.24 -17.59 11.76
C ALA A 194 -1.29 -18.53 12.99
N PRO A 195 -2.43 -18.60 13.70
CA PRO A 195 -2.55 -19.52 14.81
C PRO A 195 -2.29 -20.94 14.31
N THR A 196 -1.30 -21.62 14.90
CA THR A 196 -1.01 -23.00 14.56
C THR A 196 -2.29 -23.81 14.76
N PRO A 197 -2.80 -24.53 13.74
CA PRO A 197 -4.00 -25.34 13.93
C PRO A 197 -3.66 -26.35 15.03
N ARG A 198 -4.37 -26.28 16.15
CA ARG A 198 -4.27 -27.30 17.20
C ARG A 198 -4.66 -28.61 16.56
N ARG A 199 -3.69 -29.49 16.33
CA ARG A 199 -3.97 -30.89 15.97
C ARG A 199 -4.56 -31.55 17.22
N TRP A 200 -5.82 -31.95 17.12
CA TRP A 200 -6.50 -32.80 18.09
C TRP A 200 -6.19 -34.26 17.76
#